data_AF-A0A2K5N1D4-F1
#
_entry.id   AF-A0A2K5N1D4-F1
#
_cell.length_a   1.000
_cell.length_b   1.000
_cell.length_c   1.000
_cell.angle_alpha   90.00
_cell.angle_beta   90.00
_cell.angle_gamma   90.00
#
_symmetry.space_group_name_H-M   'P 1'
#
loop_
_entity.id
_entity.type
_entity.pdbx_description
1 polymer ?
#
loop_
_entity_poly.entity_id
_entity_poly.type
_entity_poly.pdbx_seq_one_letter_code
_entity_poly.pdbx_strand_id
1 'polypeptide(L)'
;MISSCTTRKMAEQEQRKILLVPENLLKNRRSYQALKATQAKQALLAKKEQRKGKGLRFKRLESFLHDSWQEKRDKVHLRRLEAKPHALELPDKHSLAFVVCIKRIDGVSLLVQRTIARLRLKKIFSGVFNLKTLRIVEPYSVWELILKHGPAKKKRKTIPLTDNTVIEEDLGKFGVIWKHFQELSWFLHPFHLSVAQDATKNRVGFLKEMGTPGYQGECINQLICQLN
;
A
#
# COMPACT_ATOMS: atom_id res chain seq x y z
N MET A 1 -96.63 -45.01 5.08
CA MET A 1 -95.72 -45.91 4.33
C MET A 1 -94.38 -45.20 4.15
N ILE A 2 -93.32 -45.87 4.60
CA ILE A 2 -91.89 -45.72 4.29
C ILE A 2 -91.20 -44.41 4.73
N SER A 3 -90.56 -44.48 5.90
CA SER A 3 -89.50 -43.58 6.37
C SER A 3 -88.20 -43.90 5.63
N SER A 4 -87.65 -42.93 4.89
CA SER A 4 -86.37 -43.06 4.20
C SER A 4 -85.22 -42.75 5.15
N CYS A 5 -84.53 -43.79 5.62
CA CYS A 5 -83.25 -43.65 6.30
C CYS A 5 -82.13 -43.49 5.26
N THR A 6 -81.63 -42.27 5.09
CA THR A 6 -80.43 -41.98 4.30
C THR A 6 -79.19 -42.22 5.15
N THR A 7 -78.48 -43.31 4.92
CA THR A 7 -77.18 -43.61 5.54
C THR A 7 -76.10 -42.69 4.97
N ARG A 8 -75.73 -41.66 5.73
CA ARG A 8 -74.51 -40.86 5.47
C ARG A 8 -73.28 -41.72 5.75
N LYS A 9 -72.59 -42.18 4.69
CA LYS A 9 -71.22 -42.69 4.78
C LYS A 9 -70.30 -41.54 5.17
N MET A 10 -69.77 -41.57 6.39
CA MET A 10 -68.69 -40.70 6.83
C MET A 10 -67.41 -41.18 6.14
N ALA A 11 -66.86 -40.36 5.24
CA ALA A 11 -65.53 -40.58 4.69
C ALA A 11 -64.52 -40.49 5.83
N GLU A 12 -63.88 -41.60 6.16
CA GLU A 12 -62.69 -41.62 7.00
C GLU A 12 -61.63 -40.72 6.36
N GLN A 13 -61.31 -39.61 7.03
CA GLN A 13 -60.10 -38.87 6.73
C GLN A 13 -58.92 -39.79 7.07
N GLU A 14 -58.30 -40.37 6.04
CA GLU A 14 -57.00 -41.02 6.17
C GLU A 14 -56.02 -40.05 6.81
N GLN A 15 -55.69 -40.28 8.09
CA GLN A 15 -54.62 -39.58 8.75
C GLN A 15 -53.33 -39.92 7.99
N ARG A 16 -52.83 -38.95 7.20
CA ARG A 16 -51.56 -39.05 6.50
C ARG A 16 -50.48 -39.45 7.51
N LYS A 17 -50.02 -40.70 7.47
CA LYS A 17 -48.91 -41.20 8.29
C LYS A 17 -47.70 -40.28 8.03
N ILE A 18 -47.36 -39.44 9.01
CA ILE A 18 -46.15 -38.63 8.96
C ILE A 18 -44.99 -39.61 9.00
N LEU A 19 -44.26 -39.74 7.89
CA LEU A 19 -43.04 -40.53 7.84
C LEU A 19 -42.11 -40.05 8.95
N LEU A 20 -41.78 -40.95 9.87
CA LEU A 20 -40.98 -40.64 11.05
C LEU A 20 -39.57 -40.24 10.60
N VAL A 21 -39.29 -38.93 10.56
CA VAL A 21 -37.98 -38.43 10.17
C VAL A 21 -36.96 -38.82 11.26
N PRO A 22 -35.85 -39.48 10.90
CA PRO A 22 -34.80 -39.84 11.85
C PRO A 22 -34.33 -38.63 12.68
N GLU A 23 -34.21 -38.81 14.00
CA GLU A 23 -33.82 -37.74 14.92
C GLU A 23 -32.49 -37.08 14.54
N ASN A 24 -31.55 -37.85 14.02
CA ASN A 24 -30.24 -37.34 13.59
C ASN A 24 -30.37 -36.31 12.46
N LEU A 25 -31.32 -36.48 11.54
CA LEU A 25 -31.58 -35.49 10.49
C LEU A 25 -32.19 -34.21 11.05
N LEU A 26 -33.07 -34.32 12.06
CA LEU A 26 -33.64 -33.15 12.73
C LEU A 26 -32.59 -32.38 13.54
N LYS A 27 -31.69 -33.09 14.24
CA LYS A 27 -30.56 -32.51 14.96
C LYS A 27 -29.59 -31.79 14.00
N ASN A 28 -29.29 -32.39 12.85
CA ASN A 28 -28.44 -31.79 11.81
C ASN A 28 -29.09 -30.57 11.13
N ARG A 29 -30.40 -30.59 10.91
CA ARG A 29 -31.12 -29.42 10.38
C ARG A 29 -31.09 -28.24 11.35
N ARG A 30 -31.29 -28.52 12.65
CA ARG A 30 -31.22 -27.50 13.70
C ARG A 30 -29.83 -26.87 13.81
N SER A 31 -28.78 -27.69 13.80
CA SER A 31 -27.39 -27.18 13.85
C SER A 31 -27.04 -26.36 12.61
N TYR A 32 -27.43 -26.83 11.40
CA TYR A 32 -27.21 -26.10 10.16
C TYR A 32 -27.97 -24.76 10.12
N GLN A 33 -29.23 -24.74 10.57
CA GLN A 33 -30.01 -23.51 10.67
C GLN A 33 -29.38 -22.51 11.65
N ALA A 34 -28.89 -22.99 12.80
CA ALA A 34 -28.18 -22.16 13.77
C ALA A 34 -26.90 -21.55 13.17
N LEU A 35 -26.08 -22.35 12.47
CA LEU A 35 -24.87 -21.88 11.78
C LEU A 35 -25.19 -20.86 10.68
N LYS A 36 -26.25 -21.11 9.89
CA LYS A 36 -26.67 -20.17 8.85
C LYS A 36 -27.17 -18.86 9.44
N ALA A 37 -27.90 -18.91 10.56
CA ALA A 37 -28.37 -17.74 11.26
C ALA A 37 -27.22 -16.92 11.87
N THR A 38 -26.20 -17.57 12.45
CA THR A 38 -25.02 -16.86 12.97
C THR A 38 -24.20 -16.24 11.85
N GLN A 39 -23.97 -16.94 10.74
CA GLN A 39 -23.30 -16.39 9.56
C GLN A 39 -24.05 -15.20 8.96
N ALA A 40 -25.38 -15.28 8.83
CA ALA A 40 -26.19 -14.17 8.34
C ALA A 40 -26.12 -12.94 9.27
N LYS A 41 -26.16 -13.15 10.59
CA LYS A 41 -25.97 -12.09 11.59
C LYS A 41 -24.59 -11.44 11.46
N GLN A 42 -23.53 -12.23 11.36
CA GLN A 42 -22.16 -11.73 11.17
C GLN A 42 -22.01 -10.92 9.87
N ALA A 43 -22.59 -11.40 8.76
CA ALA A 43 -22.55 -10.70 7.48
C ALA A 43 -23.30 -9.34 7.54
N LEU A 44 -24.43 -9.28 8.26
CA LEU A 44 -25.16 -8.02 8.47
C LEU A 44 -24.38 -7.03 9.33
N LEU A 45 -23.70 -7.51 10.37
CA LEU A 45 -22.82 -6.67 11.21
C LEU A 45 -21.65 -6.12 10.40
N ALA A 46 -20.96 -6.96 9.62
CA ALA A 46 -19.87 -6.54 8.75
C ALA A 46 -20.32 -5.50 7.70
N LYS A 47 -21.52 -5.68 7.10
CA LYS A 47 -22.11 -4.69 6.20
C LYS A 47 -22.43 -3.37 6.90
N LYS A 48 -22.94 -3.41 8.14
CA LYS A 48 -23.19 -2.20 8.93
C LYS A 48 -21.90 -1.45 9.26
N GLU A 49 -20.84 -2.17 9.61
CA GLU A 49 -19.52 -1.59 9.86
C GLU A 49 -18.91 -0.98 8.60
N GLN A 50 -19.03 -1.63 7.44
CA GLN A 50 -18.63 -1.05 6.16
C GLN A 50 -19.44 0.22 5.82
N ARG A 51 -20.77 0.20 6.01
CA ARG A 51 -21.66 1.34 5.71
C ARG A 51 -21.39 2.57 6.59
N LYS A 52 -21.01 2.36 7.85
CA LYS A 52 -20.60 3.46 8.74
C LYS A 52 -19.34 4.17 8.25
N GLY A 53 -18.62 3.58 7.30
CA GLY A 53 -17.35 4.07 6.82
C GLY A 53 -16.26 3.82 7.87
N LYS A 54 -15.12 3.29 7.46
CA LYS A 54 -13.93 3.42 8.28
C LYS A 54 -13.57 4.90 8.26
N GLY A 55 -13.58 5.57 9.42
CA GLY A 55 -13.02 6.91 9.53
C GLY A 55 -11.62 6.91 8.93
N LEU A 56 -11.30 7.92 8.12
CA LEU A 56 -10.01 8.00 7.46
C LEU A 56 -8.91 8.12 8.54
N ARG A 57 -8.03 7.12 8.59
CA ARG A 57 -6.88 7.13 9.53
C ARG A 57 -5.79 8.10 9.11
N PHE A 58 -5.78 8.46 7.82
CA PHE A 58 -4.84 9.40 7.23
C PHE A 58 -5.54 10.67 6.74
N LYS A 59 -4.80 11.77 6.73
CA LYS A 59 -5.15 12.97 5.96
C LYS A 59 -5.38 12.58 4.49
N ARG A 60 -6.38 13.18 3.85
CA ARG A 60 -6.63 12.99 2.40
C ARG A 60 -5.50 13.59 1.57
N LEU A 61 -5.24 13.02 0.40
CA LEU A 61 -4.27 13.56 -0.55
C LEU A 61 -4.53 15.05 -0.86
N GLU A 62 -5.79 15.44 -1.00
CA GLU A 62 -6.20 16.84 -1.23
C GLU A 62 -5.64 17.80 -0.18
N SER A 63 -5.73 17.44 1.10
CA SER A 63 -5.18 18.25 2.19
C SER A 63 -3.65 18.34 2.13
N PHE A 64 -2.96 17.26 1.73
CA PHE A 64 -1.51 17.28 1.54
C PHE A 64 -1.08 18.16 0.36
N LEU A 65 -1.81 18.10 -0.76
CA LEU A 65 -1.53 18.95 -1.93
C LEU A 65 -1.76 20.42 -1.60
N HIS A 66 -2.85 20.73 -0.89
CA HIS A 66 -3.14 22.07 -0.42
C HIS A 66 -2.03 22.60 0.50
N ASP A 67 -1.63 21.83 1.52
CA ASP A 67 -0.54 22.17 2.46
C ASP A 67 0.78 22.43 1.69
N SER A 68 1.12 21.59 0.71
CA SER A 68 2.35 21.72 -0.08
C SER A 68 2.35 22.94 -1.01
N TRP A 69 1.22 23.23 -1.65
CA TRP A 69 1.08 24.42 -2.48
C TRP A 69 1.15 25.70 -1.66
N GLN A 70 0.56 25.68 -0.46
CA GLN A 70 0.65 26.79 0.49
C GLN A 70 2.10 27.03 0.92
N GLU A 71 2.83 25.97 1.31
CA GLU A 71 4.26 26.08 1.64
C GLU A 71 5.09 26.67 0.48
N LYS A 72 4.81 26.26 -0.76
CA LYS A 72 5.50 26.80 -1.94
C LYS A 72 5.22 28.29 -2.14
N ARG A 73 3.97 28.73 -1.93
CA ARG A 73 3.59 30.15 -2.00
C ARG A 73 4.26 30.95 -0.89
N ASP A 74 4.28 30.42 0.33
CA ASP A 74 4.89 31.06 1.49
C ASP A 74 6.40 31.23 1.29
N LYS A 75 7.10 30.23 0.75
CA LYS A 75 8.52 30.33 0.36
C LYS A 75 8.77 31.44 -0.66
N VAL A 76 7.91 31.54 -1.69
CA VAL A 76 8.01 32.62 -2.69
C VAL A 76 7.73 33.98 -2.05
N HIS A 77 6.77 34.06 -1.13
CA HIS A 77 6.46 35.29 -0.40
C HIS A 77 7.64 35.74 0.48
N LEU A 78 8.24 34.82 1.25
CA LEU A 78 9.45 35.08 2.05
C LEU A 78 10.61 35.55 1.18
N ARG A 79 10.89 34.90 0.06
CA ARG A 79 11.94 35.35 -0.89
C ARG A 79 11.69 36.76 -1.44
N ARG A 80 10.43 37.14 -1.67
CA ARG A 80 10.06 38.49 -2.10
C ARG A 80 10.23 39.52 -0.98
N LEU A 81 9.99 39.13 0.28
CA LEU A 81 10.25 39.97 1.46
C LEU A 81 11.75 40.13 1.73
N GLU A 82 12.54 39.06 1.53
CA GLU A 82 14.01 39.01 1.64
C GLU A 82 14.76 39.73 0.51
N ALA A 83 14.08 40.09 -0.59
CA ALA A 83 14.63 41.01 -1.58
C ALA A 83 14.82 42.45 -1.02
N LYS A 84 14.40 42.71 0.24
CA LYS A 84 14.89 43.84 1.05
C LYS A 84 16.23 43.45 1.71
N PRO A 85 17.23 44.33 1.72
CA PRO A 85 18.64 43.95 1.78
C PRO A 85 19.17 43.55 3.16
N HIS A 86 18.51 42.71 3.96
CA HIS A 86 19.11 42.05 5.13
C HIS A 86 18.77 40.55 5.12
N ALA A 87 19.76 39.77 4.67
CA ALA A 87 19.67 38.35 4.40
C ALA A 87 19.52 37.49 5.65
N LEU A 88 18.53 36.59 5.64
CA LEU A 88 18.54 35.35 6.41
C LEU A 88 18.30 34.22 5.42
N GLU A 89 19.37 33.53 5.02
CA GLU A 89 19.23 32.33 4.19
C GLU A 89 18.47 31.25 4.99
N LEU A 90 17.24 30.95 4.56
CA LEU A 90 16.53 29.76 5.01
C LEU A 90 17.28 28.52 4.49
N PRO A 91 17.73 27.60 5.36
CA PRO A 91 18.31 26.37 4.88
C PRO A 91 17.17 25.54 4.30
N ASP A 92 17.16 25.36 2.98
CA ASP A 92 16.31 24.38 2.29
C ASP A 92 16.72 22.98 2.79
N LYS A 93 16.12 22.57 3.91
CA LYS A 93 16.33 21.31 4.61
C LYS A 93 15.58 20.19 3.88
N HIS A 94 15.91 19.94 2.63
CA HIS A 94 15.40 18.77 1.96
C HIS A 94 16.07 17.51 2.55
N SER A 95 15.26 16.63 3.16
CA SER A 95 15.71 15.53 4.01
C SER A 95 15.72 14.16 3.33
N LEU A 96 15.29 14.05 2.07
CA LEU A 96 15.02 12.80 1.38
C LEU A 96 15.99 12.54 0.22
N ALA A 97 16.63 11.36 0.25
CA ALA A 97 17.48 10.86 -0.81
C ALA A 97 16.93 9.56 -1.38
N PHE A 98 17.11 9.34 -2.68
CA PHE A 98 16.96 8.03 -3.30
C PHE A 98 18.33 7.48 -3.64
N VAL A 99 18.60 6.25 -3.21
CA VAL A 99 19.88 5.58 -3.45
C VAL A 99 19.63 4.42 -4.40
N VAL A 100 20.33 4.41 -5.53
CA VAL A 100 20.27 3.34 -6.54
C VAL A 100 21.59 2.58 -6.60
N CYS A 101 21.52 1.26 -6.62
CA CYS A 101 22.68 0.40 -6.81
C CYS A 101 22.97 0.21 -8.31
N ILE A 102 23.96 0.92 -8.84
CA ILE A 102 24.31 0.89 -10.27
C ILE A 102 25.30 -0.23 -10.61
N LYS A 103 26.21 -0.55 -9.70
CA LYS A 103 27.29 -1.55 -9.90
C LYS A 103 27.14 -2.72 -8.93
N ARG A 104 27.69 -3.87 -9.31
CA ARG A 104 27.84 -5.03 -8.41
C ARG A 104 28.76 -4.69 -7.24
N ILE A 105 28.57 -5.40 -6.13
CA ILE A 105 29.30 -5.19 -4.87
C ILE A 105 30.65 -5.96 -4.86
N ASP A 106 31.07 -6.51 -6.00
CA ASP A 106 32.25 -7.35 -6.12
C ASP A 106 33.53 -6.49 -5.97
N GLY A 107 34.47 -6.92 -5.11
CA GLY A 107 35.76 -6.23 -4.91
C GLY A 107 35.70 -4.94 -4.07
N VAL A 108 34.57 -4.68 -3.39
CA VAL A 108 34.38 -3.47 -2.57
C VAL A 108 34.81 -3.70 -1.12
N SER A 109 35.31 -2.66 -0.44
CA SER A 109 35.73 -2.73 0.97
C SER A 109 34.60 -3.18 1.92
N LEU A 110 34.96 -3.89 2.98
CA LEU A 110 34.00 -4.46 3.94
C LEU A 110 33.09 -3.39 4.58
N LEU A 111 33.62 -2.17 4.79
CA LEU A 111 32.85 -1.05 5.34
C LEU A 111 31.71 -0.65 4.40
N VAL A 112 32.00 -0.53 3.11
CA VAL A 112 30.99 -0.17 2.11
C VAL A 112 29.99 -1.30 1.92
N GLN A 113 30.43 -2.57 1.94
CA GLN A 113 29.53 -3.73 1.91
C GLN A 113 28.54 -3.71 3.09
N ARG A 114 29.03 -3.41 4.30
CA ARG A 114 28.17 -3.28 5.50
C ARG A 114 27.17 -2.12 5.36
N THR A 115 27.60 -0.98 4.82
CA THR A 115 26.71 0.16 4.57
C THR A 115 25.63 -0.18 3.55
N ILE A 116 25.99 -0.79 2.42
CA ILE A 116 25.05 -1.23 1.37
C ILE A 116 24.07 -2.27 1.93
N ALA A 117 24.54 -3.20 2.76
CA ALA A 117 23.71 -4.20 3.42
C ALA A 117 22.70 -3.55 4.40
N ARG A 118 23.10 -2.50 5.15
CA ARG A 118 22.19 -1.71 6.00
C ARG A 118 21.12 -1.00 5.17
N LEU A 119 21.48 -0.50 3.99
CA LEU A 119 20.53 0.11 3.05
C LEU A 119 19.61 -0.92 2.37
N ARG A 120 19.89 -2.23 2.49
CA ARG A 120 19.15 -3.35 1.90
C ARG A 120 19.28 -3.45 0.36
N LEU A 121 20.32 -2.84 -0.21
CA LEU A 121 20.59 -2.87 -1.64
C LEU A 121 21.42 -4.12 -1.99
N LYS A 122 20.79 -5.17 -2.50
CA LYS A 122 21.48 -6.43 -2.85
C LYS A 122 21.67 -6.64 -4.35
N LYS A 123 20.75 -6.11 -5.15
CA LYS A 123 20.71 -6.32 -6.61
C LYS A 123 21.13 -5.05 -7.32
N ILE A 124 21.69 -5.20 -8.52
CA ILE A 124 21.86 -4.09 -9.46
C ILE A 124 20.47 -3.54 -9.80
N PHE A 125 20.38 -2.23 -10.00
CA PHE A 125 19.15 -1.48 -10.23
C PHE A 125 18.13 -1.64 -9.10
N SER A 126 18.60 -1.90 -7.87
CA SER A 126 17.76 -1.77 -6.69
C SER A 126 17.81 -0.35 -6.13
N GLY A 127 16.66 0.17 -5.69
CA GLY A 127 16.50 1.52 -5.16
C GLY A 127 15.89 1.55 -3.76
N VAL A 128 16.34 2.45 -2.89
CA VAL A 128 15.76 2.66 -1.54
C VAL A 128 15.75 4.14 -1.19
N PHE A 129 14.66 4.59 -0.56
CA PHE A 129 14.60 5.92 0.03
C PHE A 129 15.17 5.94 1.45
N ASN A 130 15.98 6.95 1.76
CA ASN A 130 16.55 7.16 3.10
C ASN A 130 16.47 8.62 3.53
N LEU A 131 16.35 8.83 4.84
CA LEU A 131 16.52 10.15 5.46
C LEU A 131 18.01 10.46 5.64
N LYS A 132 18.46 11.52 4.96
CA LYS A 132 19.73 12.28 5.09
C LYS A 132 21.10 11.58 5.01
N THR A 133 21.77 11.89 3.89
CA THR A 133 23.10 12.55 3.76
C THR A 133 23.34 12.96 2.31
N LEU A 134 22.56 12.40 1.37
CA LEU A 134 22.53 12.75 -0.05
C LEU A 134 21.26 13.57 -0.37
N ARG A 135 21.33 14.49 -1.35
CA ARG A 135 20.25 15.41 -1.77
C ARG A 135 19.36 14.79 -2.88
N ILE A 136 18.53 15.57 -3.57
CA ILE A 136 17.06 15.71 -3.41
C ILE A 136 16.42 14.83 -4.49
N VAL A 137 15.32 14.15 -4.20
CA VAL A 137 14.45 13.59 -5.25
C VAL A 137 13.18 14.41 -5.31
N GLU A 138 12.73 14.71 -6.52
CA GLU A 138 11.46 15.40 -6.72
C GLU A 138 10.30 14.55 -6.22
N PRO A 139 9.32 15.14 -5.51
CA PRO A 139 8.23 14.39 -4.93
C PRO A 139 7.44 13.61 -6.00
N TYR A 140 7.32 14.12 -7.23
CA TYR A 140 6.60 13.44 -8.32
C TYR A 140 7.22 12.09 -8.70
N SER A 141 8.54 12.03 -8.88
CA SER A 141 9.25 10.79 -9.21
C SER A 141 9.12 9.74 -8.10
N VAL A 142 9.02 10.18 -6.84
CA VAL A 142 8.78 9.29 -5.68
C VAL A 142 7.41 8.62 -5.78
N TRP A 143 6.36 9.39 -6.09
CA TRP A 143 5.00 8.86 -6.20
C TRP A 143 4.90 7.84 -7.33
N GLU A 144 5.47 8.12 -8.50
CA GLU A 144 5.46 7.18 -9.62
C GLU A 144 6.15 5.86 -9.27
N LEU A 145 7.30 5.92 -8.60
CA LEU A 145 8.03 4.74 -8.15
C LEU A 145 7.22 3.90 -7.16
N ILE A 146 6.57 4.53 -6.19
CA ILE A 146 5.73 3.82 -5.20
C ILE A 146 4.53 3.17 -5.88
N LEU A 147 3.89 3.86 -6.82
CA LEU A 147 2.71 3.37 -7.55
C LEU A 147 3.06 2.22 -8.49
N LYS A 148 4.13 2.35 -9.30
CA LYS A 148 4.50 1.36 -10.32
C LYS A 148 5.27 0.18 -9.74
N HIS A 149 6.16 0.45 -8.79
CA HIS A 149 7.18 -0.50 -8.35
C HIS A 149 7.23 -0.68 -6.85
N GLY A 150 6.22 -0.27 -6.07
CA GLY A 150 6.22 -0.35 -4.60
C GLY A 150 5.76 -1.70 -4.03
N PRO A 151 6.67 -2.62 -3.69
CA PRO A 151 6.38 -3.72 -2.81
C PRO A 151 6.37 -3.26 -1.35
N ALA A 152 5.35 -3.67 -0.61
CA ALA A 152 5.30 -3.55 0.84
C ALA A 152 5.77 -4.86 1.51
N LYS A 153 6.36 -4.74 2.69
CA LYS A 153 6.77 -5.87 3.53
C LYS A 153 5.78 -6.03 4.67
N LYS A 154 4.98 -7.10 4.64
CA LYS A 154 4.02 -7.44 5.70
C LYS A 154 4.26 -8.84 6.21
N LYS A 155 4.37 -9.02 7.53
CA LYS A 155 4.62 -10.34 8.18
C LYS A 155 5.76 -11.13 7.51
N ARG A 156 6.88 -10.45 7.21
CA ARG A 156 8.07 -10.99 6.51
C ARG A 156 7.86 -11.43 5.05
N LYS A 157 6.68 -11.24 4.47
CA LYS A 157 6.40 -11.47 3.05
C LYS A 157 6.33 -10.16 2.29
N THR A 158 6.70 -10.22 1.02
CA THR A 158 6.59 -9.09 0.08
C THR A 158 5.22 -9.15 -0.59
N ILE A 159 4.46 -8.06 -0.53
CA ILE A 159 3.10 -7.94 -1.07
C ILE A 159 3.03 -6.70 -1.97
N PRO A 160 2.40 -6.77 -3.15
CA PRO A 160 2.18 -5.58 -3.96
C PRO A 160 1.25 -4.57 -3.25
N LEU A 161 1.53 -3.28 -3.41
CA LEU A 161 0.67 -2.20 -2.92
C LEU A 161 -0.54 -2.02 -3.87
N THR A 162 -1.55 -2.89 -3.72
CA THR A 162 -2.82 -2.79 -4.47
C THR A 162 -3.85 -1.94 -3.72
N ASP A 163 -3.99 -2.16 -2.42
CA ASP A 163 -5.01 -1.52 -1.58
C ASP A 163 -4.40 -0.69 -0.45
N ASN A 164 -5.02 0.46 -0.17
CA ASN A 164 -4.65 1.33 0.95
C ASN A 164 -4.83 0.66 2.33
N THR A 165 -5.62 -0.42 2.41
CA THR A 165 -5.83 -1.20 3.64
C THR A 165 -4.52 -1.77 4.19
N VAL A 166 -3.60 -2.17 3.30
CA VAL A 166 -2.28 -2.70 3.68
C VAL A 166 -1.46 -1.61 4.38
N ILE A 167 -1.51 -0.39 3.86
CA ILE A 167 -0.82 0.78 4.42
C ILE A 167 -1.46 1.18 5.76
N GLU A 168 -2.79 1.23 5.83
CA GLU A 168 -3.53 1.64 7.03
C GLU A 168 -3.41 0.67 8.21
N GLU A 169 -3.22 -0.62 7.96
CA GLU A 169 -3.02 -1.61 9.02
C GLU A 169 -1.66 -1.44 9.71
N ASP A 170 -0.58 -1.24 8.93
CA ASP A 170 0.78 -1.17 9.46
C ASP A 170 1.18 0.26 9.85
N LEU A 171 0.85 1.25 9.02
CA LEU A 171 1.26 2.65 9.20
C LEU A 171 0.16 3.56 9.75
N GLY A 172 -1.10 3.08 9.84
CA GLY A 172 -2.22 3.90 10.32
C GLY A 172 -2.08 4.39 11.77
N LYS A 173 -1.16 3.82 12.54
CA LYS A 173 -0.82 4.28 13.90
C LYS A 173 -0.09 5.63 13.91
N PHE A 174 0.59 5.97 12.82
CA PHE A 174 1.49 7.12 12.76
C PHE A 174 0.80 8.39 12.24
N GLY A 175 -0.38 8.29 11.62
CA GLY A 175 -1.24 9.40 11.18
C GLY A 175 -0.67 10.29 10.06
N VAL A 176 0.61 10.64 10.09
CA VAL A 176 1.35 11.36 9.05
C VAL A 176 2.59 10.56 8.68
N ILE A 177 2.57 10.01 7.47
CA ILE A 177 3.60 9.11 6.95
C ILE A 177 5.00 9.77 6.94
N TRP A 178 5.06 11.06 6.64
CA TRP A 178 6.33 11.79 6.48
C TRP A 178 7.12 12.00 7.77
N LYS A 179 6.47 12.09 8.94
CA LYS A 179 7.15 12.23 10.23
C LYS A 179 7.85 10.94 10.67
N HIS A 180 7.34 9.80 10.21
CA HIS A 180 7.80 8.45 10.53
C HIS A 180 8.37 7.75 9.30
N PHE A 181 9.29 8.45 8.63
CA PHE A 181 9.84 7.97 7.36
C PHE A 181 10.71 6.73 7.54
N GLN A 182 11.36 6.55 8.69
CA GLN A 182 12.15 5.36 8.94
C GLN A 182 11.25 4.13 8.89
N GLU A 183 10.11 4.17 9.56
CA GLU A 183 9.09 3.13 9.55
C GLU A 183 8.52 2.90 8.15
N LEU A 184 8.23 3.97 7.39
CA LEU A 184 7.84 3.87 5.98
C LEU A 184 8.92 3.17 5.14
N SER A 185 10.19 3.56 5.30
CA SER A 185 11.30 2.96 4.56
C SER A 185 11.46 1.49 4.91
N TRP A 186 11.28 1.10 6.18
CA TRP A 186 11.30 -0.31 6.59
C TRP A 186 10.11 -1.11 6.07
N PHE A 187 8.94 -0.48 5.98
CA PHE A 187 7.73 -1.05 5.39
C PHE A 187 7.88 -1.28 3.88
N LEU A 188 8.45 -0.33 3.16
CA LEU A 188 8.76 -0.49 1.75
C LEU A 188 9.92 -1.47 1.57
N HIS A 189 9.76 -2.41 0.64
CA HIS A 189 10.85 -3.25 0.19
C HIS A 189 11.65 -2.50 -0.90
N PRO A 190 12.97 -2.74 -1.04
CA PRO A 190 13.75 -2.09 -2.09
C PRO A 190 13.10 -2.25 -3.46
N PHE A 191 13.01 -1.14 -4.19
CA PHE A 191 12.46 -1.08 -5.53
C PHE A 191 13.37 -1.87 -6.47
N HIS A 192 12.79 -2.73 -7.28
CA HIS A 192 13.50 -3.40 -8.38
C HIS A 192 13.20 -2.62 -9.66
N LEU A 193 14.18 -1.84 -10.10
CA LEU A 193 14.12 -1.03 -11.31
C LEU A 193 14.62 -1.84 -12.50
N SER A 194 14.10 -1.55 -13.69
CA SER A 194 14.49 -2.18 -14.95
C SER A 194 15.00 -1.15 -15.92
N VAL A 195 16.02 -1.49 -16.70
CA VAL A 195 16.48 -0.61 -17.78
C VAL A 195 15.39 -0.54 -18.85
N ALA A 196 14.96 0.67 -19.21
CA ALA A 196 13.98 0.88 -20.29
C ALA A 196 14.40 0.14 -21.58
N GLN A 197 13.41 -0.39 -22.31
CA GLN A 197 13.67 -1.24 -23.49
C GLN A 197 14.52 -0.54 -24.55
N ASP A 198 14.35 0.77 -24.74
CA ASP A 198 15.16 1.53 -25.71
C ASP A 198 16.63 1.65 -25.31
N ALA A 199 16.91 1.74 -24.00
CA ALA A 199 18.26 1.74 -23.46
C ALA A 199 18.90 0.34 -23.45
N THR A 200 18.11 -0.74 -23.51
CA THR A 200 18.66 -2.11 -23.54
C THR A 200 19.42 -2.46 -24.82
N LYS A 201 19.13 -1.79 -25.95
CA LYS A 201 19.87 -1.98 -27.21
C LYS A 201 21.36 -1.62 -27.08
N ASN A 202 21.68 -0.67 -26.20
CA ASN A 202 23.04 -0.22 -25.90
C ASN A 202 23.38 -0.35 -24.41
N ARG A 203 23.14 -1.51 -23.77
CA ARG A 203 23.42 -1.71 -22.32
C ARG A 203 24.81 -1.23 -21.87
N VAL A 204 25.83 -1.45 -22.70
CA VAL A 204 27.21 -1.03 -22.40
C VAL A 204 27.38 0.48 -22.51
N GLY A 205 26.70 1.12 -23.47
CA GLY A 205 26.64 2.58 -23.62
C GLY A 205 25.87 3.23 -22.47
N PHE A 206 24.71 2.67 -22.11
CA PHE A 206 23.87 3.12 -21.01
C PHE A 206 24.60 3.09 -19.65
N LEU A 207 25.37 2.04 -19.38
CA LEU A 207 26.21 1.97 -18.17
C LEU A 207 27.36 2.98 -18.18
N LYS A 208 27.85 3.40 -19.36
CA LYS A 208 28.83 4.50 -19.49
C LYS A 208 28.17 5.86 -19.31
N GLU A 209 26.96 6.05 -19.83
CA GLU A 209 26.14 7.27 -19.72
C GLU A 209 25.65 7.52 -18.29
N MET A 210 25.34 6.46 -17.53
CA MET A 210 25.09 6.54 -16.08
C MET A 210 26.27 7.13 -15.28
N GLY A 211 27.45 7.19 -15.88
CA GLY A 211 28.63 7.77 -15.28
C GLY A 211 29.20 6.96 -14.11
N THR A 212 30.06 7.62 -13.34
CA THR A 212 30.69 7.02 -12.16
C THR A 212 29.72 6.98 -10.98
N PRO A 213 29.80 5.94 -10.12
CA PRO A 213 29.03 5.91 -8.88
C PRO A 213 29.38 7.14 -8.04
N GLY A 214 28.36 7.90 -7.66
CA GLY A 214 28.55 9.20 -7.01
C GLY A 214 27.25 9.98 -6.92
N TYR A 215 27.37 11.23 -6.49
CA TYR A 215 26.26 12.14 -6.38
C TYR A 215 25.86 12.69 -7.77
N GLN A 216 24.62 12.45 -8.17
CA GLN A 216 24.07 12.84 -9.49
C GLN A 216 23.25 14.13 -9.44
N GLY A 217 23.02 14.71 -8.26
CA GLY A 217 22.17 15.90 -8.11
C GLY A 217 20.77 15.72 -8.71
N GLU A 218 20.32 16.70 -9.47
CA GLU A 218 19.00 16.72 -10.12
C GLU A 218 18.87 15.71 -11.26
N CYS A 219 19.99 15.27 -11.84
CA CYS A 219 20.02 14.25 -12.90
C CYS A 219 19.49 12.89 -12.42
N ILE A 220 19.36 12.67 -11.10
CA ILE A 220 18.78 11.45 -10.54
C ILE A 220 17.33 11.25 -10.97
N ASN A 221 16.55 12.32 -11.16
CA ASN A 221 15.16 12.22 -11.59
C ASN A 221 15.08 11.70 -13.03
N GLN A 222 15.97 12.19 -13.92
CA GLN A 222 16.10 11.70 -15.29
C GLN A 222 16.51 10.23 -15.31
N LEU A 223 17.45 9.85 -14.44
CA LEU A 223 17.90 8.47 -14.29
C LEU A 223 16.76 7.54 -13.84
N ILE A 224 15.95 7.98 -12.88
CA ILE A 224 14.76 7.24 -12.42
C ILE A 224 13.80 7.04 -13.58
N CYS A 225 13.54 8.06 -14.41
CA CYS A 225 12.66 7.93 -15.57
C CYS A 225 13.18 6.93 -16.62
N GLN A 226 14.50 6.81 -16.79
CA GLN A 226 15.12 5.82 -17.69
C GLN A 226 15.13 4.38 -17.12
N LEU A 227 14.97 4.25 -15.80
CA LEU A 227 14.95 3.00 -15.05
C LEU A 227 13.54 2.54 -14.65
N ASN A 228 12.53 3.31 -15.05
CA ASN A 228 11.10 3.02 -14.86
C ASN A 228 10.53 2.26 -16.06
#